data_AF-A0A640SU16-F1
#
_entry.id   AF-A0A640SU16-F1
#
_cell.length_a   1.000
_cell.length_b   1.000
_cell.length_c   1.000
_cell.angle_alpha   90.00
_cell.angle_beta   90.00
_cell.angle_gamma   90.00
#
_symmetry.space_group_name_H-M   'P 1'
#
loop_
_entity.id
_entity.type
_entity.pdbx_description
1 polymer ?
#
loop_
_entity_poly.entity_id
_entity_poly.type
_entity_poly.pdbx_seq_one_letter_code
_entity_poly.pdbx_strand_id
1 'polypeptide(L)'
;MLHKKTALLRASAPVAVLALALTACGGNKKSAIATDDAPKTKTEKGSSAPADSGELKAGQGGTGKFKEDSGTITYEVAAQKVHVSTEAETKKLVSDPKRAKGLVAATAWVKYTNKGGGVVKESPDVADESEIYADGQRGGLLIGAAEDGPGCEDTLDIENWKAGQSHTICQTYMIPQGAKSVEVHWAGEGQSGSPLVWKFDNAG
;
A
#
# COMPACT_ATOMS: atom_id res chain seq x y z
N MET A 1 -12.55 0.13 56.86
CA MET A 1 -13.37 -0.98 56.33
C MET A 1 -12.91 -1.22 54.89
N LEU A 2 -12.04 -2.21 54.67
CA LEU A 2 -12.38 -3.54 54.14
C LEU A 2 -12.65 -3.45 52.62
N HIS A 3 -11.68 -3.69 51.72
CA HIS A 3 -11.27 -4.99 51.17
C HIS A 3 -10.63 -4.71 49.78
N LYS A 4 -9.74 -5.48 49.12
CA LYS A 4 -9.17 -6.82 49.29
C LYS A 4 -7.93 -6.89 48.38
N LYS A 5 -6.95 -7.66 48.81
CA LYS A 5 -5.75 -8.10 48.07
C LYS A 5 -6.14 -8.94 46.85
N THR A 6 -5.40 -8.82 45.75
CA THR A 6 -5.33 -9.87 44.72
C THR A 6 -3.88 -10.08 44.33
N ALA A 7 -3.25 -11.06 44.97
CA ALA A 7 -2.06 -11.72 44.47
C ALA A 7 -2.54 -13.02 43.82
N LEU A 8 -2.10 -13.33 42.60
CA LEU A 8 -1.96 -14.71 42.12
C LEU A 8 -1.04 -14.74 40.90
N LEU A 9 0.17 -15.21 41.16
CA LEU A 9 1.18 -15.67 40.22
C LEU A 9 0.64 -16.82 39.35
N ARG A 10 0.90 -16.77 38.04
CA ARG A 10 1.15 -17.96 37.22
C ARG A 10 2.20 -17.65 36.15
N ALA A 11 3.46 -17.83 36.51
CA ALA A 11 4.55 -18.02 35.57
C ALA A 11 4.85 -19.53 35.50
N SER A 12 4.71 -20.12 34.32
CA SER A 12 5.31 -21.41 33.96
C SER A 12 5.40 -21.50 32.43
N ALA A 13 6.63 -21.48 31.94
CA ALA A 13 7.06 -22.09 30.68
C ALA A 13 8.04 -23.23 31.06
N PRO A 14 8.55 -24.11 30.17
CA PRO A 14 8.35 -24.24 28.71
C PRO A 14 8.28 -25.73 28.21
N VAL A 15 8.35 -25.90 26.88
CA VAL A 15 8.86 -27.03 26.07
C VAL A 15 7.92 -28.22 25.76
N ALA A 16 7.59 -28.36 24.47
CA ALA A 16 7.58 -29.65 23.78
C ALA A 16 7.98 -29.46 22.30
N VAL A 17 9.10 -30.08 21.94
CA VAL A 17 9.65 -30.29 20.59
C VAL A 17 8.92 -31.46 19.93
N LEU A 18 8.94 -31.53 18.57
CA LEU A 18 8.68 -32.68 17.65
C LEU A 18 7.55 -32.34 16.64
N ALA A 19 7.63 -32.61 15.34
CA ALA A 19 8.63 -33.26 14.50
C ALA A 19 8.42 -32.84 13.04
N LEU A 20 9.52 -32.68 12.30
CA LEU A 20 9.54 -32.61 10.83
C LEU A 20 9.14 -33.97 10.25
N ALA A 21 7.99 -34.04 9.57
CA ALA A 21 7.64 -35.20 8.74
C ALA A 21 8.08 -34.94 7.29
N LEU A 22 9.27 -35.45 6.93
CA LEU A 22 9.64 -35.67 5.53
C LEU A 22 8.78 -36.82 4.99
N THR A 23 7.86 -36.54 4.08
CA THR A 23 7.32 -37.58 3.19
C THR A 23 8.13 -37.59 1.90
N ALA A 24 9.28 -38.27 1.98
CA ALA A 24 9.99 -38.78 0.82
C ALA A 24 9.58 -40.25 0.61
N CYS A 25 8.87 -40.52 -0.47
CA CYS A 25 8.67 -41.85 -1.06
C CYS A 25 8.23 -41.58 -2.51
N GLY A 26 8.94 -41.95 -3.58
CA GLY A 26 9.80 -43.10 -3.78
C GLY A 26 9.00 -44.23 -4.46
N GLY A 27 9.10 -44.39 -5.78
CA GLY A 27 8.72 -45.66 -6.42
C GLY A 27 8.07 -45.60 -7.81
N ASN A 28 8.92 -45.68 -8.85
CA ASN A 28 8.61 -46.00 -10.25
C ASN A 28 7.59 -47.13 -10.49
N LYS A 29 6.74 -46.98 -11.52
CA LYS A 29 6.43 -48.05 -12.51
C LYS A 29 6.16 -47.45 -13.89
N LYS A 30 6.89 -47.99 -14.89
CA LYS A 30 6.80 -47.68 -16.31
C LYS A 30 5.57 -48.35 -16.94
N SER A 31 4.97 -47.73 -17.95
CA SER A 31 4.77 -48.33 -19.28
C SER A 31 4.34 -47.27 -20.30
N ALA A 32 4.95 -47.36 -21.48
CA ALA A 32 4.93 -46.42 -22.59
C ALA A 32 3.60 -46.43 -23.37
N ILE A 33 3.33 -45.36 -24.12
CA ILE A 33 3.25 -45.34 -25.59
C ILE A 33 3.27 -43.87 -26.05
N ALA A 34 4.02 -43.62 -27.12
CA ALA A 34 4.29 -42.34 -27.74
C ALA A 34 3.19 -41.93 -28.74
N THR A 35 3.01 -40.61 -28.90
CA THR A 35 2.71 -39.96 -30.18
C THR A 35 3.15 -38.50 -30.12
N ASP A 36 3.89 -38.08 -31.14
CA ASP A 36 4.36 -36.74 -31.44
C ASP A 36 3.22 -35.71 -31.61
N ASP A 37 3.45 -34.48 -31.15
CA ASP A 37 3.44 -33.25 -31.97
C ASP A 37 3.58 -32.00 -31.09
N ALA A 38 4.55 -31.14 -31.42
CA ALA A 38 4.68 -29.75 -30.94
C ALA A 38 3.83 -28.83 -31.88
N PRO A 39 3.55 -27.52 -31.62
CA PRO A 39 4.35 -26.61 -30.78
C PRO A 39 3.61 -25.43 -30.06
N LYS A 40 4.40 -24.66 -29.30
CA LYS A 40 4.32 -23.19 -29.06
C LYS A 40 3.24 -22.60 -28.12
N THR A 41 3.77 -22.10 -27.00
CA THR A 41 3.62 -20.72 -26.48
C THR A 41 2.22 -20.27 -26.04
N LYS A 42 2.01 -20.22 -24.71
CA LYS A 42 1.57 -19.00 -24.03
C LYS A 42 2.26 -18.89 -22.67
N THR A 43 3.22 -17.99 -22.63
CA THR A 43 3.79 -17.38 -21.43
C THR A 43 2.67 -16.66 -20.69
N GLU A 44 2.06 -17.29 -19.69
CA GLU A 44 1.33 -16.54 -18.66
C GLU A 44 2.33 -16.07 -17.61
N LYS A 45 2.91 -14.90 -17.92
CA LYS A 45 3.55 -14.03 -16.95
C LYS A 45 2.44 -13.49 -16.06
N GLY A 46 2.21 -14.15 -14.93
CA GLY A 46 1.18 -13.78 -13.98
C GLY A 46 1.42 -14.32 -12.58
N SER A 47 2.68 -14.37 -12.14
CA SER A 47 3.01 -14.64 -10.75
C SER A 47 3.64 -13.38 -10.16
N SER A 48 2.78 -12.39 -9.85
CA SER A 48 3.13 -11.36 -8.87
C SER A 48 3.16 -12.06 -7.52
N ALA A 49 4.32 -12.61 -7.16
CA ALA A 49 4.59 -12.95 -5.77
C ALA A 49 4.37 -11.67 -4.92
N PRO A 50 3.85 -11.79 -3.69
CA PRO A 50 3.78 -10.65 -2.78
C PRO A 50 5.19 -10.10 -2.65
N ALA A 51 5.38 -8.81 -2.92
CA ALA A 51 6.61 -8.16 -2.51
C ALA A 51 6.60 -8.14 -0.98
N ASP A 52 7.34 -9.05 -0.36
CA ASP A 52 7.76 -8.98 1.03
C ASP A 52 8.45 -7.62 1.22
N SER A 53 7.78 -6.68 1.90
CA SER A 53 8.29 -5.53 2.66
C SER A 53 9.55 -4.77 2.16
N GLY A 54 9.84 -4.81 0.86
CA GLY A 54 11.00 -4.22 0.23
C GLY A 54 10.64 -2.99 -0.60
N GLU A 55 11.62 -2.11 -0.79
CA GLU A 55 11.55 -0.93 -1.66
C GLU A 55 10.97 -1.27 -3.04
N LEU A 56 9.89 -0.57 -3.41
CA LEU A 56 9.13 -0.76 -4.64
C LEU A 56 9.47 0.34 -5.64
N LYS A 57 9.44 -0.01 -6.92
CA LYS A 57 9.54 0.98 -8.02
C LYS A 57 8.18 1.58 -8.31
N ALA A 58 8.16 2.81 -8.84
CA ALA A 58 6.94 3.45 -9.34
C ALA A 58 6.05 2.48 -10.16
N GLY A 59 4.78 2.37 -9.79
CA GLY A 59 3.78 1.50 -10.41
C GLY A 59 3.86 0.02 -10.06
N GLN A 60 4.89 -0.43 -9.33
CA GLN A 60 4.97 -1.79 -8.81
C GLN A 60 3.96 -1.98 -7.67
N GLY A 61 3.14 -3.02 -7.74
CA GLY A 61 2.16 -3.33 -6.70
C GLY A 61 2.79 -4.00 -5.47
N GLY A 62 2.30 -3.64 -4.30
CA GLY A 62 2.41 -4.42 -3.07
C GLY A 62 1.04 -4.70 -2.49
N THR A 63 0.91 -5.72 -1.64
CA THR A 63 -0.38 -6.12 -1.07
C THR A 63 -0.39 -5.89 0.43
N GLY A 64 -1.50 -5.36 0.95
CA GLY A 64 -1.75 -5.34 2.39
C GLY A 64 -3.23 -5.32 2.70
N LYS A 65 -3.55 -5.43 3.98
CA LYS A 65 -4.93 -5.31 4.47
C LYS A 65 -5.15 -3.91 4.98
N PHE A 66 -6.39 -3.45 4.95
CA PHE A 66 -6.82 -2.22 5.60
C PHE A 66 -8.24 -2.42 6.12
N LYS A 67 -8.55 -1.77 7.24
CA LYS A 67 -9.87 -1.88 7.88
C LYS A 67 -10.73 -0.71 7.44
N GLU A 68 -11.55 -0.95 6.43
CA GLU A 68 -12.64 -0.06 6.05
C GLU A 68 -13.79 -0.19 7.07
N ASP A 69 -14.71 0.77 7.06
CA ASP A 69 -15.96 0.70 7.82
C ASP A 69 -16.79 -0.55 7.49
N SER A 70 -16.72 -1.00 6.23
CA SER A 70 -17.39 -2.20 5.73
C SER A 70 -16.75 -3.53 6.19
N GLY A 71 -15.53 -3.48 6.73
CA GLY A 71 -14.75 -4.63 7.15
C GLY A 71 -13.29 -4.58 6.66
N THR A 72 -12.52 -5.63 6.97
CA THR A 72 -11.11 -5.72 6.53
C THR A 72 -11.02 -6.13 5.06
N ILE A 73 -10.49 -5.24 4.23
CA ILE A 73 -10.28 -5.43 2.80
C ILE A 73 -8.80 -5.69 2.53
N THR A 74 -8.50 -6.59 1.58
CA THR A 74 -7.14 -6.79 1.07
C THR A 74 -6.98 -5.96 -0.19
N TYR A 75 -6.01 -5.05 -0.19
CA TYR A 75 -5.69 -4.19 -1.31
C TYR A 75 -4.36 -4.58 -1.95
N GLU A 76 -4.32 -4.51 -3.28
CA GLU A 76 -3.07 -4.30 -4.01
C GLU A 76 -2.93 -2.79 -4.25
N VAL A 77 -1.82 -2.23 -3.79
CA VAL A 77 -1.53 -0.79 -3.78
C VAL A 77 -0.31 -0.54 -4.65
N ALA A 78 -0.35 0.50 -5.47
CA ALA A 78 0.77 0.90 -6.32
C ALA A 78 0.81 2.42 -6.47
N ALA A 79 1.84 3.07 -5.91
CA ALA A 79 2.12 4.48 -6.17
C ALA A 79 2.66 4.62 -7.61
N GLN A 80 1.87 5.22 -8.50
CA GLN A 80 2.13 5.21 -9.94
C GLN A 80 3.07 6.35 -10.35
N LYS A 81 2.85 7.54 -9.82
CA LYS A 81 3.65 8.74 -10.08
C LYS A 81 3.53 9.71 -8.92
N VAL A 82 4.53 10.58 -8.79
CA VAL A 82 4.49 11.77 -7.94
C VAL A 82 4.84 12.96 -8.81
N HIS A 83 4.12 14.06 -8.63
CA HIS A 83 4.45 15.35 -9.23
C HIS A 83 4.69 16.38 -8.13
N VAL A 84 5.83 17.04 -8.20
CA VAL A 84 6.25 18.12 -7.32
C VAL A 84 6.05 19.42 -8.08
N SER A 85 5.11 20.20 -7.61
CA SER A 85 4.77 21.51 -8.16
C SER A 85 5.90 22.52 -7.97
N THR A 86 5.87 23.58 -8.76
CA THR A 86 6.68 24.77 -8.51
C THR A 86 6.19 25.53 -7.28
N GLU A 87 7.03 26.42 -6.72
CA GLU A 87 6.59 27.35 -5.66
C GLU A 87 5.40 28.22 -6.10
N ALA A 88 5.36 28.61 -7.38
CA ALA A 88 4.32 29.48 -7.91
C ALA A 88 2.97 28.76 -7.99
N GLU A 89 2.96 27.49 -8.36
CA GLU A 89 1.76 26.64 -8.35
C GLU A 89 1.32 26.35 -6.92
N THR A 90 2.26 25.99 -6.05
CA THR A 90 1.99 25.70 -4.63
C THR A 90 1.31 26.87 -3.92
N LYS A 91 1.74 28.11 -4.20
CA LYS A 91 1.11 29.32 -3.64
C LYS A 91 -0.36 29.50 -4.03
N LYS A 92 -0.80 28.93 -5.15
CA LYS A 92 -2.20 28.96 -5.60
C LYS A 92 -3.06 27.91 -4.89
N LEU A 93 -2.45 26.88 -4.32
CA LEU A 93 -3.13 25.78 -3.61
C LEU A 93 -3.41 26.11 -2.13
N VAL A 94 -2.75 27.12 -1.58
CA VAL A 94 -2.93 27.55 -0.18
C VAL A 94 -3.72 28.85 -0.11
N SER A 95 -4.58 28.98 0.90
CA SER A 95 -5.34 30.22 1.09
C SER A 95 -4.50 31.42 1.57
N ASP A 96 -3.35 31.17 2.21
CA ASP A 96 -2.34 32.20 2.52
C ASP A 96 -0.99 31.78 1.90
N PRO A 97 -0.52 32.47 0.84
CA PRO A 97 0.74 32.17 0.17
C PRO A 97 1.97 32.17 1.08
N LYS A 98 1.94 32.87 2.23
CA LYS A 98 3.05 32.86 3.20
C LYS A 98 3.26 31.49 3.83
N ARG A 99 2.21 30.67 3.91
CA ARG A 99 2.28 29.29 4.43
C ARG A 99 3.01 28.33 3.49
N ALA A 100 3.15 28.69 2.21
CA ALA A 100 3.92 27.92 1.23
C ALA A 100 5.39 28.35 1.14
N LYS A 101 5.87 29.26 1.99
CA LYS A 101 7.26 29.75 1.91
C LYS A 101 8.26 28.62 2.15
N GLY A 102 9.12 28.36 1.16
CA GLY A 102 10.14 27.30 1.24
C GLY A 102 9.58 25.88 1.12
N LEU A 103 8.31 25.75 0.73
CA LEU A 103 7.62 24.48 0.55
C LEU A 103 7.07 24.39 -0.87
N VAL A 104 6.94 23.17 -1.37
CA VAL A 104 6.27 22.84 -2.62
C VAL A 104 5.26 21.74 -2.39
N ALA A 105 4.17 21.74 -3.15
CA ALA A 105 3.18 20.67 -3.13
C ALA A 105 3.72 19.46 -3.91
N ALA A 106 3.60 18.28 -3.33
CA ALA A 106 3.83 17.00 -3.97
C ALA A 106 2.51 16.23 -3.99
N THR A 107 2.04 15.86 -5.17
CA THR A 107 0.83 15.05 -5.36
C THR A 107 1.22 13.66 -5.78
N ALA A 108 0.74 12.63 -5.08
CA ALA A 108 0.94 11.23 -5.42
C ALA A 108 -0.34 10.67 -6.05
N TRP A 109 -0.20 9.90 -7.13
CA TRP A 109 -1.27 9.10 -7.72
C TRP A 109 -1.08 7.67 -7.26
N VAL A 110 -1.97 7.18 -6.41
CA VAL A 110 -1.88 5.83 -5.87
C VAL A 110 -3.07 5.03 -6.37
N LYS A 111 -2.77 3.92 -7.06
CA LYS A 111 -3.79 2.99 -7.51
C LYS A 111 -3.98 1.92 -6.45
N TYR A 112 -5.22 1.75 -6.05
CA TYR A 112 -5.65 0.72 -5.11
C TYR A 112 -6.56 -0.24 -5.85
N THR A 113 -6.43 -1.53 -5.58
CA THR A 113 -7.26 -2.58 -6.16
C THR A 113 -7.79 -3.45 -5.05
N ASN A 114 -9.12 -3.54 -4.91
CA ASN A 114 -9.73 -4.48 -3.97
C ASN A 114 -9.44 -5.91 -4.46
N LYS A 115 -8.64 -6.67 -3.71
CA LYS A 115 -8.28 -8.07 -4.03
C LYS A 115 -9.20 -9.07 -3.35
N GLY A 116 -10.08 -8.63 -2.46
CA GLY A 116 -10.98 -9.48 -1.69
C GLY A 116 -11.11 -9.01 -0.24
N GLY A 117 -11.89 -9.75 0.54
CA GLY A 117 -12.24 -9.40 1.93
C GLY A 117 -13.65 -8.79 2.05
N GLY A 118 -14.21 -8.28 0.95
CA GLY A 118 -15.58 -7.77 0.93
C GLY A 118 -15.81 -6.74 -0.18
N VAL A 119 -16.90 -6.00 -0.03
CA VAL A 119 -17.24 -4.81 -0.83
C VAL A 119 -17.08 -3.60 0.07
N VAL A 120 -16.32 -2.59 -0.37
CA VAL A 120 -16.30 -1.28 0.29
C VAL A 120 -17.62 -0.60 -0.01
N LYS A 121 -18.47 -0.45 1.00
CA LYS A 121 -19.86 0.00 0.76
C LYS A 121 -19.94 1.51 0.55
N GLU A 122 -19.19 2.25 1.35
CA GLU A 122 -19.17 3.71 1.39
C GLU A 122 -17.84 4.23 0.79
N SER A 123 -17.63 5.56 0.86
CA SER A 123 -16.36 6.21 0.55
C SER A 123 -15.19 5.47 1.22
N PRO A 124 -14.11 5.13 0.49
CA PRO A 124 -12.99 4.38 1.03
C PRO A 124 -12.04 5.28 1.85
N ASP A 125 -11.53 4.76 2.96
CA ASP A 125 -10.53 5.45 3.79
C ASP A 125 -9.10 4.95 3.53
N VAL A 126 -8.92 3.93 2.68
CA VAL A 126 -7.60 3.30 2.41
C VAL A 126 -6.51 4.29 1.99
N ALA A 127 -6.89 5.40 1.36
CA ALA A 127 -5.95 6.42 0.93
C ALA A 127 -5.30 7.16 2.11
N ASP A 128 -5.97 7.27 3.26
CA ASP A 128 -5.47 7.97 4.45
C ASP A 128 -4.18 7.37 5.03
N GLU A 129 -3.94 6.08 4.76
CA GLU A 129 -2.70 5.38 5.12
C GLU A 129 -1.55 5.67 4.15
N SER A 130 -1.75 6.52 3.15
CA SER A 130 -0.72 6.92 2.21
C SER A 130 -0.09 8.23 2.62
N GLU A 131 1.24 8.27 2.59
CA GLU A 131 1.99 9.41 3.08
C GLU A 131 3.14 9.72 2.13
N ILE A 132 3.41 11.01 1.94
CA ILE A 132 4.53 11.46 1.11
C ILE A 132 5.67 11.89 2.02
N TYR A 133 6.84 11.30 1.81
CA TYR A 133 8.09 11.63 2.47
C TYR A 133 9.03 12.31 1.50
N ALA A 134 9.80 13.28 1.98
CA ALA A 134 10.85 13.97 1.25
C ALA A 134 12.13 13.98 2.09
N ASP A 135 13.22 13.45 1.54
CA ASP A 135 14.52 13.33 2.24
C ASP A 135 14.40 12.68 3.64
N GLY A 136 13.55 11.66 3.75
CA GLY A 136 13.29 10.92 4.98
C GLY A 136 12.35 11.63 5.98
N GLN A 137 11.84 12.81 5.65
CA GLN A 137 10.87 13.54 6.47
C GLN A 137 9.47 13.46 5.88
N ARG A 138 8.48 13.10 6.70
CA ARG A 138 7.07 13.12 6.30
C ARG A 138 6.65 14.55 5.97
N GLY A 139 6.01 14.74 4.81
CA GLY A 139 5.39 16.00 4.45
C GLY A 139 4.19 16.35 5.35
N GLY A 140 3.73 17.59 5.24
CA GLY A 140 2.46 18.00 5.84
C GLY A 140 1.31 17.78 4.86
N LEU A 141 0.30 16.99 5.21
CA LEU A 141 -0.90 16.82 4.38
C LEU A 141 -1.53 18.19 4.05
N LEU A 142 -1.77 18.45 2.76
CA LEU A 142 -2.41 19.69 2.30
C LEU A 142 -3.93 19.49 2.23
N ILE A 143 -4.59 19.73 3.36
CA ILE A 143 -6.05 19.64 3.45
C ILE A 143 -6.70 20.66 2.49
N GLY A 144 -7.66 20.19 1.70
CA GLY A 144 -8.40 21.00 0.73
C GLY A 144 -7.68 21.23 -0.60
N ALA A 145 -6.57 20.52 -0.85
CA ALA A 145 -6.10 20.35 -2.21
C ALA A 145 -7.17 19.60 -3.04
N ALA A 146 -7.24 19.88 -4.34
CA ALA A 146 -8.10 19.10 -5.23
C ALA A 146 -7.59 17.66 -5.28
N GLU A 147 -8.42 16.72 -4.84
CA GLU A 147 -8.13 15.28 -4.84
C GLU A 147 -8.64 14.61 -6.14
N ASP A 148 -9.47 15.32 -6.91
CA ASP A 148 -10.12 14.91 -8.17
C ASP A 148 -9.42 15.47 -9.43
N GLY A 149 -8.13 15.84 -9.31
CA GLY A 149 -7.34 16.31 -10.44
C GLY A 149 -7.22 15.28 -11.59
N PRO A 150 -6.65 15.65 -12.75
CA PRO A 150 -6.56 14.74 -13.89
C PRO A 150 -5.96 13.36 -13.55
N GLY A 151 -6.76 12.31 -13.73
CA GLY A 151 -6.37 10.93 -13.44
C GLY A 151 -6.53 10.51 -11.97
N CYS A 152 -7.17 11.33 -11.16
CA CYS A 152 -7.57 11.03 -9.79
C CYS A 152 -9.10 10.91 -9.72
N GLU A 153 -9.58 10.06 -8.83
CA GLU A 153 -11.00 9.89 -8.52
C GLU A 153 -11.29 10.50 -7.15
N ASP A 154 -12.41 11.20 -7.03
CA ASP A 154 -12.92 11.69 -5.74
C ASP A 154 -13.38 10.49 -4.91
N THR A 155 -12.87 10.36 -3.68
CA THR A 155 -13.24 9.27 -2.77
C THR A 155 -14.73 9.29 -2.45
N LEU A 156 -15.36 10.47 -2.43
CA LEU A 156 -16.80 10.62 -2.19
C LEU A 156 -17.67 10.02 -3.30
N ASP A 157 -17.12 9.84 -4.50
CA ASP A 157 -17.80 9.22 -5.65
C ASP A 157 -17.53 7.70 -5.73
N ILE A 158 -16.66 7.16 -4.88
CA ILE A 158 -16.33 5.73 -4.84
C ILE A 158 -17.19 5.04 -3.79
N GLU A 159 -18.20 4.30 -4.25
CA GLU A 159 -19.05 3.46 -3.40
C GLU A 159 -19.21 2.06 -3.98
N ASN A 160 -19.65 1.12 -3.15
CA ASN A 160 -19.91 -0.27 -3.55
C ASN A 160 -18.74 -0.94 -4.31
N TRP A 161 -17.50 -0.62 -3.93
CA TRP A 161 -16.28 -1.06 -4.58
C TRP A 161 -15.99 -2.55 -4.30
N LYS A 162 -16.11 -3.36 -5.35
CA LYS A 162 -16.02 -4.82 -5.35
C LYS A 162 -14.62 -5.33 -5.66
N ALA A 163 -14.37 -6.58 -5.29
CA ALA A 163 -13.15 -7.28 -5.64
C ALA A 163 -12.89 -7.28 -7.16
N GLY A 164 -11.65 -7.04 -7.53
CA GLY A 164 -11.15 -6.93 -8.90
C GLY A 164 -11.22 -5.52 -9.50
N GLN A 165 -11.98 -4.60 -8.89
CA GLN A 165 -12.02 -3.21 -9.33
C GLN A 165 -10.84 -2.41 -8.74
N SER A 166 -10.44 -1.37 -9.46
CA SER A 166 -9.36 -0.47 -9.06
C SER A 166 -9.83 0.96 -9.13
N HIS A 167 -9.32 1.79 -8.22
CA HIS A 167 -9.45 3.24 -8.26
C HIS A 167 -8.09 3.90 -8.05
N THR A 168 -7.88 5.05 -8.68
CA THR A 168 -6.70 5.89 -8.45
C THR A 168 -7.10 7.09 -7.62
N ILE A 169 -6.59 7.14 -6.39
CA ILE A 169 -6.85 8.22 -5.45
C ILE A 169 -5.57 9.04 -5.30
N CYS A 170 -5.71 10.36 -5.23
CA CYS A 170 -4.58 11.26 -5.14
C CYS A 170 -4.54 11.96 -3.79
N GLN A 171 -3.32 12.11 -3.27
CA GLN A 171 -3.07 12.89 -2.08
C GLN A 171 -1.97 13.90 -2.31
N THR A 172 -2.14 15.08 -1.73
CA THR A 172 -1.20 16.18 -1.86
C THR A 172 -0.60 16.56 -0.50
N TYR A 173 0.73 16.62 -0.44
CA TYR A 173 1.48 16.98 0.75
C TYR A 173 2.38 18.18 0.45
N MET A 174 2.63 19.01 1.45
CA MET A 174 3.65 20.06 1.43
C MET A 174 4.98 19.46 1.87
N ILE A 175 5.99 19.56 1.02
CA ILE A 175 7.35 19.08 1.27
C ILE A 175 8.36 20.24 1.17
N PRO A 176 9.56 20.13 1.76
CA PRO A 176 10.62 21.13 1.59
C PRO A 176 10.98 21.33 0.12
N GLN A 177 11.12 22.59 -0.29
CA GLN A 177 11.60 22.91 -1.63
C GLN A 177 13.02 22.36 -1.85
N GLY A 178 13.24 21.78 -3.03
CA GLY A 178 14.57 21.31 -3.45
C GLY A 178 14.97 19.97 -2.84
N ALA A 179 14.01 19.25 -2.23
CA ALA A 179 14.18 17.87 -1.78
C ALA A 179 14.83 16.99 -2.86
N LYS A 180 15.70 16.07 -2.44
CA LYS A 180 16.51 15.22 -3.34
C LYS A 180 15.90 13.85 -3.59
N SER A 181 15.02 13.43 -2.70
CA SER A 181 14.31 12.17 -2.76
C SER A 181 12.87 12.40 -2.35
N VAL A 182 11.95 11.72 -3.05
CA VAL A 182 10.55 11.67 -2.69
C VAL A 182 10.11 10.21 -2.64
N GLU A 183 9.38 9.88 -1.58
CA GLU A 183 8.87 8.54 -1.35
C GLU A 183 7.37 8.59 -1.06
N VAL A 184 6.65 7.59 -1.53
CA VAL A 184 5.28 7.34 -1.10
C VAL A 184 5.31 6.12 -0.20
N HIS A 185 4.69 6.22 0.96
CA HIS A 185 4.59 5.15 1.95
C HIS A 185 3.13 4.74 2.07
N TRP A 186 2.85 3.45 2.25
CA TRP A 186 1.54 2.96 2.62
C TRP A 186 1.64 1.88 3.70
N ALA A 187 0.98 2.09 4.84
CA ALA A 187 1.13 1.23 6.01
C ALA A 187 0.04 0.14 6.14
N GLY A 188 -1.17 0.39 5.65
CA GLY A 188 -2.30 -0.54 5.80
C GLY A 188 -2.71 -0.75 7.26
N GLU A 189 -3.23 -1.94 7.60
CA GLU A 189 -3.74 -2.29 8.92
C GLU A 189 -2.59 -2.40 9.96
N GLY A 190 -2.30 -1.27 10.59
CA GLY A 190 -1.43 -1.15 11.76
C GLY A 190 0.01 -0.73 11.43
N GLN A 191 0.45 0.36 12.07
CA GLN A 191 1.84 0.85 12.14
C GLN A 191 2.87 -0.19 12.65
N SER A 192 2.45 -1.43 12.92
CA SER A 192 3.28 -2.55 13.36
C SER A 192 3.90 -3.35 12.20
N GLY A 193 3.43 -3.18 10.97
CA GLY A 193 4.07 -3.69 9.76
C GLY A 193 5.07 -2.69 9.16
N SER A 194 6.04 -3.17 8.38
CA SER A 194 6.86 -2.27 7.54
C SER A 194 6.00 -1.73 6.41
N PRO A 195 5.95 -0.40 6.19
CA PRO A 195 5.15 0.17 5.11
C PRO A 195 5.66 -0.31 3.75
N LEU A 196 4.76 -0.36 2.77
CA LEU A 196 5.16 -0.38 1.36
C LEU A 196 5.78 0.98 1.05
N VAL A 197 6.97 0.99 0.45
CA VAL A 197 7.70 2.22 0.14
C VAL A 197 8.04 2.26 -1.33
N TRP A 198 7.60 3.32 -2.02
CA TRP A 198 7.94 3.62 -3.41
C TRP A 198 8.87 4.81 -3.50
N LYS A 199 10.00 4.69 -4.19
CA LYS A 199 10.93 5.80 -4.42
C LYS A 199 10.77 6.43 -5.79
N PHE A 200 10.87 7.76 -5.84
CA PHE A 200 10.77 8.56 -7.06
C PHE A 200 12.00 9.46 -7.21
N ASP A 201 12.90 9.07 -8.11
CA ASP A 201 14.17 9.78 -8.34
C ASP A 201 14.01 11.08 -9.16
N ASN A 202 12.85 11.29 -9.80
CA ASN A 202 12.56 12.45 -10.66
C ASN A 202 11.08 12.88 -10.52
N ALA A 203 10.69 13.31 -9.32
CA ALA A 203 9.31 13.70 -9.04
C ALA A 203 8.90 15.08 -9.60
N GLY A 204 9.67 15.69 -10.51
CA GLY A 204 9.38 17.00 -11.10
C GLY A 204 8.45 16.92 -12.31
#